data_AF-A0A7J0HAH4-F1
#
_entry.id   AF-A0A7J0HAH4-F1
#
_cell.length_a   1.000
_cell.length_b   1.000
_cell.length_c   1.000
_cell.angle_alpha   90.00
_cell.angle_beta   90.00
_cell.angle_gamma   90.00
#
_symmetry.space_group_name_H-M   'P 1'
#
loop_
_entity.id
_entity.type
_entity.pdbx_description
1 polymer ?
#
loop_
_entity_poly.entity_id
_entity_poly.type
_entity_poly.pdbx_seq_one_letter_code
_entity_poly.pdbx_strand_id
1 'polypeptide(L)'
;MNCADDFLKFVSKWALENCLEDLKFLPKQVDRLQLMTSMSFLRISNAEAMEVSKQEREKAKLYPFMDCSYPVDEIYKMPVIIHNYPKELKPFYFLLNDDGKTVAALDIIVPKAGKLIRASENEECLRVLSTR
;
A
#
# COMPACT_ATOMS: atom_id res chain seq x y z
N MET A 1 -4.17 10.50 0.77
CA MET A 1 -3.77 9.37 1.66
C MET A 1 -4.73 9.14 2.82
N ASN A 2 -5.04 10.15 3.65
CA ASN A 2 -5.88 9.98 4.85
C ASN A 2 -7.28 9.39 4.56
N CYS A 3 -7.92 9.79 3.46
CA CYS A 3 -9.22 9.24 3.06
C CYS A 3 -9.24 7.71 2.97
N ALA A 4 -8.20 7.09 2.40
CA ALA A 4 -8.13 5.63 2.28
C ALA A 4 -7.87 4.94 3.63
N ASP A 5 -7.07 5.55 4.51
CA ASP A 5 -6.84 5.09 5.88
C ASP A 5 -8.16 5.13 6.69
N ASP A 6 -8.81 6.29 6.71
CA ASP A 6 -10.08 6.51 7.43
C ASP A 6 -11.19 5.58 6.90
N PHE A 7 -11.28 5.41 5.57
CA PHE A 7 -12.23 4.50 4.95
C PHE A 7 -12.02 3.05 5.38
N LEU A 8 -10.78 2.56 5.35
CA LEU A 8 -10.47 1.19 5.77
C LEU A 8 -10.77 0.97 7.26
N LYS A 9 -10.42 1.93 8.11
CA LYS A 9 -10.76 1.88 9.55
C LYS A 9 -12.26 1.86 9.78
N PHE A 10 -12.99 2.73 9.08
CA PHE A 10 -14.44 2.81 9.19
C PHE A 10 -15.12 1.49 8.79
N VAL A 11 -14.81 0.96 7.59
CA VAL A 11 -15.42 -0.29 7.10
C VAL A 11 -15.03 -1.47 7.98
N SER A 12 -13.78 -1.55 8.46
CA SER A 12 -13.33 -2.62 9.35
C SER A 12 -14.07 -2.59 10.68
N LYS A 13 -14.22 -1.41 11.28
CA LYS A 13 -14.98 -1.21 12.51
C LYS A 13 -16.45 -1.56 12.32
N TRP A 14 -17.06 -1.09 11.24
CA TRP A 14 -18.46 -1.37 10.93
C TRP A 14 -18.71 -2.87 10.79
N ALA A 15 -17.83 -3.59 10.08
CA ALA A 15 -17.95 -5.05 9.94
C ALA A 15 -17.81 -5.78 11.29
N LEU A 16 -16.88 -5.33 12.15
CA LEU A 16 -16.71 -5.87 13.50
C LEU A 16 -17.89 -5.58 14.42
N GLU A 17 -18.69 -4.54 14.16
CA GLU A 17 -19.86 -4.20 14.99
C GLU A 17 -21.14 -4.88 14.48
N ASN A 18 -21.27 -5.04 13.16
CA ASN A 18 -22.53 -5.46 12.52
C ASN A 18 -22.53 -6.91 12.01
N CYS A 19 -21.37 -7.55 11.86
CA CYS A 19 -21.24 -8.89 11.27
C CYS A 19 -20.61 -9.91 12.24
N LEU A 20 -20.70 -9.69 13.57
CA LEU A 20 -20.05 -10.55 14.56
C LEU A 20 -20.48 -12.01 14.48
N GLU A 21 -21.78 -12.28 14.26
CA GLU A 21 -22.30 -13.65 14.19
C GLU A 21 -21.64 -14.46 13.06
N ASP A 22 -21.44 -13.85 11.89
CA ASP A 22 -20.75 -14.50 10.77
C ASP A 22 -19.24 -14.59 11.01
N LEU A 23 -18.66 -13.53 11.59
CA LEU A 23 -17.24 -13.43 11.85
C LEU A 23 -16.75 -14.43 12.92
N LYS A 24 -17.62 -14.93 13.80
CA LYS A 24 -17.29 -15.99 14.78
C LYS A 24 -16.71 -17.24 14.11
N PHE A 25 -17.13 -17.54 12.89
CA PHE A 25 -16.63 -18.69 12.12
C PHE A 25 -15.32 -18.39 11.36
N LEU A 26 -14.87 -17.14 11.38
CA LEU A 26 -13.75 -16.60 10.62
C LEU A 26 -12.74 -15.88 11.54
N PRO A 27 -12.12 -16.59 12.52
CA PRO A 27 -11.29 -15.96 13.56
C PRO A 27 -10.07 -15.21 12.98
N LYS A 28 -9.47 -15.74 11.90
CA LYS A 28 -8.33 -15.07 11.23
C LYS A 28 -8.71 -13.71 10.63
N GLN A 29 -9.96 -13.55 10.21
CA GLN A 29 -10.48 -12.33 9.62
C GLN A 29 -10.77 -11.30 10.71
N VAL A 30 -11.25 -11.74 11.88
CA VAL A 30 -11.46 -10.87 13.05
C VAL A 30 -10.14 -10.23 13.48
N ASP A 31 -9.08 -11.01 13.66
CA ASP A 31 -7.75 -10.49 14.03
C ASP A 31 -7.26 -9.43 13.04
N ARG A 32 -7.48 -9.66 11.75
CA ARG A 32 -7.08 -8.71 10.70
C ARG A 32 -7.90 -7.42 10.75
N LEU A 33 -9.22 -7.49 10.93
CA LEU A 33 -10.06 -6.30 11.03
C LEU A 33 -9.73 -5.49 12.29
N GLN A 34 -9.39 -6.16 13.39
CA GLN A 34 -8.93 -5.51 14.61
C GLN A 34 -7.59 -4.80 14.41
N LEU A 35 -6.64 -5.43 13.68
CA LEU A 35 -5.37 -4.80 13.30
C LEU A 35 -5.59 -3.50 12.51
N MET A 36 -6.49 -3.54 11.52
CA MET A 36 -6.82 -2.40 10.67
C MET A 36 -7.44 -1.24 11.45
N THR A 37 -8.21 -1.53 12.50
CA THR A 37 -8.90 -0.52 13.30
C THR A 37 -7.99 0.12 14.36
N SER A 38 -7.02 -0.64 14.87
CA SER A 38 -6.18 -0.24 16.01
C SER A 38 -4.83 0.38 15.62
N MET A 39 -4.27 0.01 14.47
CA MET A 39 -2.94 0.48 14.06
C MET A 39 -2.99 1.71 13.14
N SER A 40 -1.98 2.57 13.27
CA SER A 40 -1.64 3.53 12.24
C SER A 40 -0.91 2.84 11.10
N PHE A 41 -1.15 3.29 9.87
CA PHE A 41 -0.45 2.78 8.71
C PHE A 41 0.96 3.36 8.68
N LEU A 42 1.96 2.50 8.55
CA LEU A 42 3.33 2.93 8.28
C LEU A 42 3.36 3.55 6.87
N ARG A 43 4.04 4.69 6.71
CA ARG A 43 4.16 5.37 5.42
C ARG A 43 5.62 5.34 4.99
N ILE A 44 5.88 4.78 3.81
CA ILE A 44 7.23 4.71 3.23
C ILE A 44 7.16 5.02 1.74
N SER A 45 8.24 5.56 1.20
CA SER A 45 8.42 5.74 -0.24
C SER A 45 8.70 4.41 -0.94
N ASN A 46 8.48 4.35 -2.25
CA ASN A 46 8.82 3.19 -3.06
C ASN A 46 10.33 2.89 -3.03
N ALA A 47 11.16 3.93 -2.96
CA ALA A 47 12.61 3.80 -2.84
C ALA A 47 13.00 3.07 -1.54
N GLU A 48 12.46 3.49 -0.40
CA GLU A 48 12.69 2.85 0.90
C GLU A 48 12.19 1.39 0.90
N ALA A 49 11.01 1.13 0.33
CA ALA A 49 10.48 -0.22 0.21
C ALA A 49 11.40 -1.13 -0.64
N MET A 50 11.98 -0.60 -1.72
CA MET A 50 12.96 -1.33 -2.55
C MET A 50 14.25 -1.64 -1.80
N GLU A 51 14.73 -0.68 -1.00
CA GLU A 51 15.96 -0.83 -0.22
C GLU A 51 15.81 -1.89 0.88
N VAL A 52 14.73 -1.80 1.66
CA VAL A 52 14.39 -2.77 2.70
C VAL A 52 14.22 -4.17 2.12
N SER A 53 13.52 -4.28 0.99
CA SER A 53 13.35 -5.55 0.30
C SER A 53 14.66 -6.13 -0.26
N LYS A 54 15.60 -5.28 -0.70
CA LYS A 54 16.93 -5.71 -1.14
C LYS A 54 17.73 -6.29 0.02
N GLN A 55 17.76 -5.62 1.17
CA GLN A 55 18.47 -6.09 2.36
C GLN A 55 17.97 -7.46 2.84
N GLU A 56 16.65 -7.67 2.86
CA GLU A 56 16.08 -8.95 3.26
C GLU A 56 16.36 -10.07 2.24
N ARG A 57 16.36 -9.77 0.94
CA ARG A 57 16.76 -10.73 -0.10
C ARG A 57 18.22 -11.17 0.04
N GLU A 58 19.13 -10.23 0.34
CA GLU A 58 20.54 -10.52 0.55
C GLU A 58 20.74 -11.44 1.77
N LYS A 59 20.01 -11.20 2.86
CA LYS A 59 20.01 -12.09 4.05
C LYS A 59 19.45 -13.48 3.72
N ALA A 60 18.38 -13.55 2.94
CA ALA A 60 17.68 -14.79 2.61
C ALA A 60 18.31 -15.60 1.48
N LYS A 61 19.36 -15.10 0.80
CA LYS A 61 19.98 -15.71 -0.39
C LYS A 61 18.98 -16.10 -1.49
N LEU A 62 17.89 -15.33 -1.62
CA LEU A 62 16.83 -15.60 -2.59
C LEU A 62 17.15 -14.95 -3.96
N TYR A 63 17.00 -15.71 -5.06
CA TYR A 63 17.10 -15.18 -6.44
C TYR A 63 15.98 -14.16 -6.73
N PRO A 64 16.16 -13.22 -7.68
CA PRO A 64 15.23 -12.12 -7.87
C PRO A 64 13.90 -12.62 -8.45
N PHE A 65 12.83 -12.57 -7.65
CA PHE A 65 11.47 -12.66 -8.16
C PHE A 65 11.12 -11.38 -8.91
N MET A 66 10.59 -11.52 -10.14
CA MET A 66 10.20 -10.42 -11.03
C MET A 66 9.01 -9.61 -10.54
N ASP A 67 8.29 -10.08 -9.52
CA ASP A 67 7.07 -9.43 -9.06
C ASP A 67 7.31 -8.65 -7.77
N CYS A 68 7.18 -7.32 -7.85
CA CYS A 68 7.41 -6.35 -6.79
C CYS A 68 6.30 -6.36 -5.72
N SER A 69 5.84 -7.55 -5.34
CA SER A 69 5.10 -7.77 -4.10
C SER A 69 6.13 -7.90 -2.99
N TYR A 70 6.66 -6.75 -2.58
CA TYR A 70 7.61 -6.67 -1.48
C TYR A 70 7.09 -7.49 -0.29
N PRO A 71 7.94 -8.27 0.41
CA PRO A 71 7.57 -8.87 1.70
C PRO A 71 7.53 -7.79 2.80
N VAL A 72 7.11 -6.57 2.47
CA VAL A 72 6.90 -5.45 3.38
C VAL A 72 5.88 -5.84 4.44
N ASP A 73 4.89 -6.67 4.09
CA ASP A 73 3.98 -7.21 5.07
C ASP A 73 4.61 -8.20 6.05
N GLU A 74 5.53 -9.06 5.60
CA GLU A 74 6.25 -9.98 6.49
C GLU A 74 7.24 -9.24 7.40
N ILE A 75 7.86 -8.17 6.88
CA ILE A 75 8.86 -7.36 7.56
C ILE A 75 8.20 -6.50 8.65
N TYR A 76 7.21 -5.70 8.27
CA TYR A 76 6.62 -4.72 9.19
C TYR A 76 5.47 -5.30 10.02
N LYS A 77 4.83 -6.39 9.57
CA LYS A 77 3.71 -7.07 10.27
C LYS A 77 2.56 -6.12 10.62
N MET A 78 2.46 -4.98 9.94
CA MET A 78 1.44 -3.95 10.10
C MET A 78 1.04 -3.40 8.72
N PRO A 79 -0.11 -2.71 8.60
CA PRO A 79 -0.50 -2.07 7.36
C PRO A 79 0.51 -1.00 6.91
N VAL A 80 0.88 -1.02 5.62
CA VAL A 80 1.88 -0.11 5.04
C VAL A 80 1.31 0.61 3.82
N ILE A 81 1.51 1.92 3.76
CA ILE A 81 1.25 2.76 2.59
C ILE A 81 2.59 3.01 1.91
N ILE A 82 2.74 2.50 0.69
CA ILE A 82 3.89 2.78 -0.17
C ILE A 82 3.53 3.90 -1.14
N HIS A 83 4.36 4.92 -1.28
CA HIS A 83 4.08 6.07 -2.16
C HIS A 83 5.26 6.49 -3.05
N ASN A 84 5.02 7.43 -3.97
CA ASN A 84 6.03 7.98 -4.90
C ASN A 84 6.68 6.90 -5.77
N TYR A 85 5.89 6.33 -6.67
CA TYR A 85 6.38 5.30 -7.60
C TYR A 85 7.11 5.91 -8.79
N PRO A 86 8.07 5.20 -9.41
CA PRO A 86 8.69 5.62 -10.67
C PRO A 86 7.63 5.88 -11.75
N LYS A 87 7.75 7.01 -12.45
CA LYS A 87 6.77 7.43 -13.46
C LYS A 87 6.67 6.43 -14.61
N GLU A 88 7.77 5.76 -14.95
CA GLU A 88 7.87 4.82 -16.07
C GLU A 88 7.03 3.55 -15.87
N LEU A 89 6.65 3.26 -14.62
CA LEU A 89 5.89 2.07 -14.24
C LEU A 89 4.41 2.36 -13.99
N LYS A 90 3.96 3.59 -14.22
CA LYS A 90 2.61 4.05 -13.90
C LYS A 90 1.94 4.74 -15.08
N PRO A 91 0.60 4.81 -15.12
CA PRO A 91 -0.12 5.49 -16.19
C PRO A 91 0.27 6.96 -16.33
N PHE A 92 0.21 7.47 -17.56
CA PHE A 92 0.60 8.84 -17.92
C PHE A 92 -0.18 9.93 -17.15
N TYR A 93 -1.42 9.64 -16.74
CA TYR A 93 -2.31 10.59 -16.08
C TYR A 93 -2.04 10.73 -14.57
N PHE A 94 -1.06 10.03 -14.01
CA PHE A 94 -0.69 10.21 -12.61
C PHE A 94 0.15 11.49 -12.46
N LEU A 95 -0.16 12.32 -11.47
CA LEU A 95 0.51 13.59 -11.18
C LEU A 95 2.04 13.40 -11.07
N LEU A 96 2.82 14.22 -11.78
CA LEU A 96 4.29 14.22 -11.69
C LEU A 96 4.71 14.89 -10.39
N ASN A 97 5.58 14.24 -9.60
CA ASN A 97 6.18 14.90 -8.46
C ASN A 97 7.26 15.90 -8.90
N ASP A 98 7.61 16.84 -8.02
CA ASP A 98 8.60 17.90 -8.29
C ASP A 98 10.01 17.36 -8.65
N ASP A 99 10.30 16.10 -8.29
CA ASP A 99 11.55 15.43 -8.64
C ASP A 99 11.66 15.04 -10.14
N GLY A 100 10.56 15.15 -10.90
CA GLY A 100 10.47 14.80 -12.32
C GLY A 100 10.65 13.30 -12.63
N LYS A 101 10.74 12.44 -11.61
CA LYS A 101 11.07 11.02 -11.70
C LYS A 101 9.97 10.12 -11.13
N THR A 102 9.28 10.58 -10.10
CA THR A 102 8.22 9.83 -9.44
C THR A 102 6.86 10.46 -9.68
N VAL A 103 5.81 9.67 -9.47
CA VAL A 103 4.42 10.11 -9.54
C VAL A 103 3.73 9.95 -8.19
N ALA A 104 2.71 10.79 -7.95
CA ALA A 104 1.86 10.76 -6.76
C ALA A 104 0.91 9.54 -6.80
N ALA A 105 1.48 8.35 -6.71
CA ALA A 105 0.80 7.07 -6.56
C ALA A 105 0.96 6.57 -5.13
N LEU A 106 -0.04 5.82 -4.66
CA LEU A 106 0.02 5.07 -3.42
C LEU A 106 -0.52 3.66 -3.61
N ASP A 107 0.08 2.69 -2.92
CA ASP A 107 -0.45 1.35 -2.73
C ASP A 107 -0.55 1.08 -1.21
N ILE A 108 -1.70 0.55 -0.76
CA ILE A 108 -1.90 0.11 0.62
C ILE A 108 -1.75 -1.41 0.69
N ILE A 109 -0.81 -1.87 1.49
CA ILE A 109 -0.50 -3.28 1.69
C ILE A 109 -0.91 -3.67 3.11
N VAL A 110 -1.69 -4.74 3.22
CA VAL A 110 -2.17 -5.28 4.48
C VAL A 110 -1.56 -6.66 4.70
N PRO A 111 -1.03 -6.96 5.90
CA PRO A 111 -0.40 -8.25 6.13
C PRO A 111 -1.29 -9.44 5.85
N LYS A 112 -0.72 -10.45 5.17
CA LYS A 112 -1.41 -11.68 4.74
C LYS A 112 -2.56 -11.48 3.74
N ALA A 113 -2.89 -10.23 3.41
CA ALA A 113 -3.91 -9.88 2.42
C ALA A 113 -3.30 -9.31 1.13
N GLY A 114 -2.05 -8.81 1.21
CA GLY A 114 -1.37 -8.19 0.08
C GLY A 114 -1.89 -6.78 -0.18
N LYS A 115 -1.87 -6.38 -1.45
CA LYS A 115 -2.25 -5.03 -1.89
C LYS A 115 -3.77 -4.87 -1.92
N LEU A 116 -4.29 -4.01 -1.05
CA LEU A 116 -5.73 -3.81 -0.87
C LEU A 116 -6.25 -2.59 -1.64
N ILE A 117 -5.52 -1.47 -1.63
CA ILE A 117 -5.89 -0.24 -2.32
C ILE A 117 -4.75 0.21 -3.21
N ARG A 118 -5.07 0.63 -4.43
CA ARG A 118 -4.19 1.41 -5.30
C ARG A 118 -4.89 2.73 -5.58
N ALA A 119 -4.19 3.84 -5.37
CA ALA A 119 -4.71 5.15 -5.69
C ALA A 119 -3.61 6.06 -6.23
N SER A 120 -4.02 7.16 -6.83
CA SER A 120 -3.14 8.19 -7.35
C SER A 120 -3.82 9.54 -7.25
N GLU A 121 -3.02 10.57 -7.29
CA GLU A 121 -3.47 11.90 -7.68
C GLU A 121 -3.37 12.01 -9.20
N ASN A 122 -4.40 12.58 -9.82
CA ASN A 122 -4.41 12.77 -11.27
C ASN A 122 -3.69 14.06 -11.61
N GLU A 123 -2.93 14.04 -12.69
CA GLU A 123 -2.29 15.23 -13.24
C GLU A 123 -3.36 16.24 -13.67
N GLU A 124 -3.32 17.43 -13.08
CA GLU A 124 -4.26 18.51 -13.39
C GLU A 124 -3.72 19.45 -14.48
N CYS A 125 -2.40 19.49 -14.69
CA CYS A 125 -1.80 20.38 -15.66
C CYS A 125 -1.88 19.82 -17.07
N LEU A 126 -2.75 20.38 -17.91
CA LEU A 126 -2.92 19.97 -19.31
C LEU A 126 -1.61 20.00 -20.11
N ARG A 127 -0.73 20.98 -19.83
CA ARG A 127 0.58 21.08 -20.48
C ARG A 127 1.45 19.87 -20.14
N VAL A 128 1.49 19.46 -18.88
CA VAL A 128 2.26 18.29 -18.44
C VAL A 128 1.67 17.02 -19.06
N LEU A 129 0.34 16.85 -19.00
CA LEU A 129 -0.37 15.71 -19.63
C LEU A 129 -0.05 15.56 -21.11
N SER A 130 0.04 16.66 -21.84
CA SER A 130 0.30 16.66 -23.29
C SER A 130 1.74 16.31 -23.65
N THR A 131 2.65 16.27 -22.67
CA THR A 131 4.09 15.98 -22.85
C THR A 131 4.52 14.63 -22.29
N ARG A 132 3.57 13.87 -21.72
CA ARG A 132 3.79 12.57 -21.09
C ARG A 132 3.89 11.43 -22.10
#